data_AF-A0AAE0VZR9-F1
#
_entry.id   AF-A0AAE0VZR9-F1
#
_cell.length_a   1.000
_cell.length_b   1.000
_cell.length_c   1.000
_cell.angle_alpha   90.00
_cell.angle_beta   90.00
_cell.angle_gamma   90.00
#
_symmetry.space_group_name_H-M   'P 1'
#
loop_
_entity.id
_entity.type
_entity.pdbx_description
1 polymer ?
#
loop_
_entity_poly.entity_id
_entity_poly.type
_entity_poly.pdbx_seq_one_letter_code
_entity_poly.pdbx_strand_id
1 'polypeptide(L)'
;MVPTDGDTNFMLPTDGDTDYMVPTDGDIDYMVPTDRDTDYMVSTDRDPYYMVLTDRDPYYMVLTDVDTDYMVPTDGDTGYMVPTDVDTDYMVPTDVDTDYMVPTDGDIDYMVPTDGDNDYRTLIT
;
A
#
# COMPACT_ATOMS: atom_id res chain seq x y z
N MET A 1 9.37 -11.21 8.23
CA MET A 1 10.37 -10.30 8.86
C MET A 1 9.58 -9.13 9.44
N VAL A 2 9.81 -8.74 10.70
CA VAL A 2 9.18 -7.54 11.29
C VAL A 2 10.25 -6.45 11.32
N PRO A 3 10.19 -5.41 10.48
CA PRO A 3 11.01 -4.23 10.67
C PRO A 3 10.58 -3.55 11.97
N THR A 4 11.54 -3.21 12.82
CA THR A 4 11.29 -2.49 14.06
C THR A 4 11.87 -1.09 13.95
N ASP A 5 10.99 -0.10 14.09
CA ASP A 5 11.15 1.17 14.80
C ASP A 5 12.51 1.89 14.62
N GLY A 6 12.51 2.91 13.75
CA GLY A 6 13.62 3.84 13.60
C GLY A 6 13.42 4.82 12.45
N ASP A 7 13.66 6.10 12.72
CA ASP A 7 13.80 7.16 11.70
C ASP A 7 14.83 6.72 10.66
N THR A 8 14.36 6.28 9.50
CA THR A 8 15.23 5.79 8.43
C THR A 8 14.88 6.51 7.15
N ASN A 9 15.88 7.08 6.49
CA ASN A 9 15.64 7.83 5.25
C ASN A 9 15.12 6.90 4.13
N PHE A 10 15.50 5.62 4.13
CA PHE A 10 15.07 4.66 3.11
C PHE A 10 14.78 3.28 3.72
N MET A 11 13.66 2.70 3.30
CA MET A 11 13.31 1.31 3.59
C MET A 11 12.95 0.58 2.29
N LEU A 12 13.78 -0.41 1.93
CA LEU A 12 13.71 -1.14 0.65
C LEU A 12 13.57 -2.65 0.88
N PRO A 13 12.49 -3.14 1.48
CA PRO A 13 12.36 -4.57 1.73
C PRO A 13 12.01 -5.26 0.41
N THR A 14 12.82 -6.23 -0.02
CA THR A 14 12.63 -7.00 -1.26
C THR A 14 12.29 -8.46 -0.96
N ASP A 15 11.77 -9.18 -1.95
CA ASP A 15 11.59 -10.64 -2.11
C ASP A 15 11.07 -11.43 -0.89
N GLY A 16 9.93 -12.09 -1.08
CA GLY A 16 9.61 -13.28 -0.30
C GLY A 16 8.15 -13.67 -0.31
N ASP A 17 7.89 -14.95 -0.57
CA ASP A 17 6.59 -15.57 -0.41
C ASP A 17 6.35 -15.86 1.07
N THR A 18 5.33 -15.23 1.65
CA THR A 18 4.96 -15.49 3.04
C THR A 18 3.45 -15.46 3.23
N ASP A 19 2.92 -16.40 4.00
CA ASP A 19 1.48 -16.42 4.36
C ASP A 19 1.02 -15.10 5.03
N TYR A 20 1.88 -14.46 5.83
CA TYR A 20 1.54 -13.23 6.57
C TYR A 20 2.70 -12.26 6.65
N MET A 21 2.42 -10.98 6.40
CA MET A 21 3.35 -9.88 6.60
C MET A 21 2.67 -8.72 7.35
N VAL A 22 3.32 -8.27 8.44
CA VAL A 22 2.80 -7.19 9.29
C VAL A 22 3.93 -6.20 9.57
N PRO A 23 4.20 -5.24 8.66
CA PRO A 23 5.19 -4.21 8.89
C PRO A 23 4.55 -3.07 9.70
N THR A 24 5.08 -2.78 10.88
CA THR A 24 4.60 -1.71 11.76
C THR A 24 5.64 -0.61 11.90
N ASP A 25 5.21 0.60 12.25
CA ASP A 25 5.98 1.76 12.75
C ASP A 25 7.15 2.25 11.88
N GLY A 26 7.17 3.56 11.66
CA GLY A 26 8.38 4.31 11.36
C GLY A 26 8.15 5.49 10.41
N ASP A 27 8.67 6.65 10.81
CA ASP A 27 8.85 7.81 9.94
C ASP A 27 9.98 7.49 8.95
N ILE A 28 9.61 7.36 7.68
CA ILE A 28 10.52 6.93 6.62
C ILE A 28 10.38 7.87 5.44
N ASP A 29 11.42 8.62 5.08
CA ASP A 29 11.31 9.54 3.93
C ASP A 29 10.91 8.79 2.64
N TYR A 30 11.43 7.57 2.43
CA TYR A 30 11.17 6.75 1.24
C TYR A 30 10.97 5.26 1.55
N MET A 31 9.81 4.72 1.21
CA MET A 31 9.47 3.30 1.33
C MET A 31 9.23 2.68 -0.05
N VAL A 32 10.07 1.72 -0.46
CA VAL A 32 9.94 1.03 -1.76
C VAL A 32 9.97 -0.48 -1.59
N PRO A 33 8.87 -1.09 -1.16
CA PRO A 33 8.77 -2.54 -1.04
C PRO A 33 8.41 -3.20 -2.38
N THR A 34 9.21 -4.18 -2.80
CA THR A 34 9.09 -4.85 -4.11
C THR A 34 8.96 -6.37 -4.00
N ASP A 35 8.40 -7.00 -5.03
CA ASP A 35 8.38 -8.45 -5.31
C ASP A 35 7.92 -9.28 -4.11
N ARG A 36 6.61 -9.16 -3.81
CA ARG A 36 6.00 -9.89 -2.70
C ARG A 36 4.64 -10.48 -3.05
N ASP A 37 4.61 -11.80 -2.99
CA ASP A 37 3.41 -12.61 -2.91
C ASP A 37 3.12 -12.95 -1.42
N THR A 38 1.98 -12.51 -0.91
CA THR A 38 1.59 -12.80 0.47
C THR A 38 0.10 -13.00 0.59
N ASP A 39 -0.37 -14.08 1.23
CA ASP A 39 -1.82 -14.26 1.42
C ASP A 39 -2.44 -13.08 2.19
N TYR A 40 -1.74 -12.55 3.19
CA TYR A 40 -2.21 -11.45 4.04
C TYR A 40 -1.13 -10.40 4.32
N MET A 41 -1.45 -9.14 4.06
CA MET A 41 -0.65 -7.97 4.41
C MET A 41 -1.42 -7.04 5.34
N VAL A 42 -0.80 -6.63 6.44
CA VAL A 42 -1.38 -5.64 7.38
C VAL A 42 -0.32 -4.60 7.71
N SER A 43 -0.43 -3.40 7.17
CA SER A 43 0.50 -2.29 7.48
C SER A 43 -0.19 -1.28 8.40
N THR A 44 0.51 -0.86 9.45
CA THR A 44 -0.01 0.14 10.40
C THR A 44 1.05 1.19 10.73
N ASP A 45 0.58 2.39 11.06
CA ASP A 45 1.38 3.49 11.62
C ASP A 45 2.57 3.86 10.72
N ARG A 46 2.26 4.33 9.51
CA ARG A 46 3.27 4.68 8.49
C ARG A 46 3.05 6.10 8.02
N ASP A 47 4.12 6.90 8.05
CA ASP A 47 4.11 8.27 7.51
C ASP A 47 5.32 8.48 6.58
N PRO A 48 5.36 7.85 5.38
CA PRO A 48 6.42 8.12 4.43
C PRO A 48 6.10 9.26 3.47
N TYR A 49 7.09 10.13 3.25
CA TYR A 49 7.01 11.18 2.24
C TYR A 49 6.85 10.61 0.82
N TYR A 50 7.49 9.47 0.51
CA TYR A 50 7.26 8.70 -0.71
C TYR A 50 7.06 7.22 -0.43
N MET A 51 6.01 6.65 -1.02
CA MET A 51 5.73 5.22 -1.01
C MET A 51 5.59 4.68 -2.43
N VAL A 52 6.44 3.72 -2.81
CA VAL A 52 6.39 3.06 -4.12
C VAL A 52 6.18 1.57 -3.92
N LEU A 53 5.00 1.07 -4.30
CA LEU A 53 4.65 -0.34 -4.21
C LEU A 53 4.82 -0.98 -5.59
N THR A 54 5.62 -2.03 -5.73
CA THR A 54 5.86 -2.66 -7.03
C THR A 54 5.82 -4.19 -6.93
N ASP A 55 5.21 -4.87 -7.89
CA ASP A 55 5.15 -6.34 -7.97
C ASP A 55 4.58 -6.93 -6.66
N ARG A 56 3.34 -6.56 -6.32
CA ARG A 56 2.68 -6.93 -5.04
C ARG A 56 1.34 -7.60 -5.31
N ASP A 57 1.20 -8.86 -4.88
CA ASP A 57 -0.02 -9.63 -5.15
C ASP A 57 -0.70 -10.19 -3.89
N PRO A 58 -1.12 -9.37 -2.91
CA PRO A 58 -1.75 -9.90 -1.71
C PRO A 58 -3.21 -10.33 -1.93
N TYR A 59 -3.60 -11.48 -1.37
CA TYR A 59 -5.03 -11.85 -1.38
C TYR A 59 -5.86 -10.93 -0.47
N TYR A 60 -5.31 -10.53 0.68
CA TYR A 60 -5.88 -9.51 1.57
C TYR A 60 -4.83 -8.46 1.95
N MET A 61 -5.18 -7.18 1.79
CA MET A 61 -4.39 -6.04 2.24
C MET A 61 -5.19 -5.15 3.19
N VAL A 62 -4.63 -4.87 4.36
CA VAL A 62 -5.16 -3.91 5.33
C VAL A 62 -4.13 -2.81 5.53
N LEU A 63 -4.56 -1.57 5.38
CA LEU A 63 -3.77 -0.37 5.66
C LEU A 63 -4.48 0.41 6.76
N THR A 64 -3.77 0.80 7.81
CA THR A 64 -4.33 1.54 8.93
C THR A 64 -3.38 2.65 9.34
N ASP A 65 -3.89 3.88 9.51
CA ASP A 65 -3.10 5.04 9.91
C ASP A 65 -1.86 5.21 9.00
N VAL A 66 -2.12 5.37 7.69
CA VAL A 66 -1.09 5.56 6.67
C VAL A 66 -1.26 6.93 6.03
N ASP A 67 -0.32 7.83 6.25
CA ASP A 67 -0.29 9.16 5.63
C ASP A 67 0.90 9.24 4.68
N THR A 68 0.70 9.72 3.45
CA THR A 68 1.77 9.82 2.45
C THR A 68 1.61 11.02 1.53
N ASP A 69 2.68 11.79 1.32
CA ASP A 69 2.64 12.85 0.30
C ASP A 69 2.52 12.26 -1.12
N TYR A 70 3.18 11.13 -1.38
CA TYR A 70 3.20 10.52 -2.71
C TYR A 70 3.15 8.99 -2.65
N MET A 71 2.12 8.39 -3.27
CA MET A 71 1.98 6.95 -3.45
C MET A 71 2.01 6.56 -4.93
N VAL A 72 2.87 5.61 -5.28
CA VAL A 72 3.01 5.07 -6.65
C VAL A 72 2.90 3.55 -6.59
N PRO A 73 1.69 2.98 -6.68
CA PRO A 73 1.52 1.55 -6.83
C PRO A 73 1.66 1.15 -8.31
N THR A 74 2.37 0.07 -8.58
CA THR A 74 2.71 -0.40 -9.93
C THR A 74 2.72 -1.92 -9.99
N ASP A 75 2.14 -2.51 -11.05
CA ASP A 75 2.16 -3.95 -11.30
C ASP A 75 1.73 -4.76 -10.06
N GLY A 76 0.47 -4.63 -9.63
CA GLY A 76 0.00 -5.34 -8.43
C GLY A 76 -1.48 -5.69 -8.47
N ASP A 77 -1.81 -6.90 -8.03
CA ASP A 77 -3.18 -7.41 -7.96
C ASP A 77 -3.57 -7.72 -6.51
N THR A 78 -4.62 -7.08 -6.02
CA THR A 78 -5.12 -7.30 -4.65
C THR A 78 -6.54 -7.86 -4.66
N GLY A 79 -6.73 -9.02 -4.03
CA GLY A 79 -8.06 -9.62 -3.89
C GLY A 79 -9.03 -8.74 -3.07
N TYR A 80 -8.58 -8.27 -1.93
CA TYR A 80 -9.36 -7.41 -1.03
C TYR A 80 -8.47 -6.36 -0.37
N MET A 81 -8.88 -5.09 -0.45
CA MET A 81 -8.19 -3.97 0.19
C MET A 81 -9.10 -3.25 1.20
N VAL A 82 -8.59 -3.03 2.39
CA VAL A 82 -9.28 -2.32 3.48
C VAL A 82 -8.39 -1.18 4.01
N PRO A 83 -8.48 0.02 3.42
CA PRO A 83 -7.85 1.21 3.99
C PRO A 83 -8.72 1.81 5.09
N THR A 84 -8.09 2.16 6.20
CA THR A 84 -8.69 2.84 7.36
C THR A 84 -7.75 3.97 7.77
N ASP A 85 -8.24 5.20 7.80
CA ASP A 85 -7.42 6.38 8.10
C ASP A 85 -6.19 6.44 7.18
N VAL A 86 -6.42 6.36 5.87
CA VAL A 86 -5.36 6.39 4.85
C VAL A 86 -5.48 7.66 4.00
N ASP A 87 -4.53 8.59 4.19
CA ASP A 87 -4.48 9.85 3.46
C ASP A 87 -3.32 9.84 2.45
N THR A 88 -3.56 10.41 1.27
CA THR A 88 -2.53 10.53 0.24
C THR A 88 -2.68 11.82 -0.56
N ASP A 89 -1.66 12.68 -0.55
CA ASP A 89 -1.71 13.92 -1.35
C ASP A 89 -1.71 13.60 -2.86
N TYR A 90 -0.82 12.72 -3.32
CA TYR A 90 -0.69 12.35 -4.73
C TYR A 90 -0.59 10.84 -4.94
N MET A 91 -1.54 10.26 -5.66
CA MET A 91 -1.53 8.86 -6.08
C MET A 91 -1.36 8.71 -7.61
N VAL A 92 -0.40 7.88 -8.02
CA VAL A 92 -0.13 7.57 -9.44
C VAL A 92 -0.13 6.05 -9.66
N PRO A 93 -1.30 5.42 -9.86
CA PRO A 93 -1.40 3.99 -10.11
C PRO A 93 -1.05 3.62 -11.56
N THR A 94 -0.34 2.52 -11.75
CA THR A 94 -0.02 1.93 -13.07
C THR A 94 -0.24 0.42 -13.03
N ASP A 95 -1.11 -0.13 -13.88
CA ASP A 95 -1.34 -1.57 -13.97
C ASP A 95 -1.61 -2.22 -12.59
N VAL A 96 -2.52 -1.59 -11.83
CA VAL A 96 -2.96 -2.09 -10.53
C VAL A 96 -4.42 -2.49 -10.59
N ASP A 97 -4.72 -3.65 -10.01
CA ASP A 97 -6.06 -4.19 -9.92
C ASP A 97 -6.43 -4.47 -8.46
N THR A 98 -7.69 -4.21 -8.12
CA THR A 98 -8.23 -4.56 -6.80
C THR A 98 -9.66 -5.04 -6.94
N ASP A 99 -9.87 -6.33 -6.66
CA ASP A 99 -11.15 -7.02 -6.82
C ASP A 99 -12.24 -6.42 -5.92
N TYR A 100 -11.89 -6.03 -4.69
CA TYR A 100 -12.79 -5.43 -3.71
C TYR A 100 -12.09 -4.40 -2.82
N MET A 101 -12.70 -3.22 -2.67
CA MET A 101 -12.21 -2.16 -1.80
C MET A 101 -13.26 -1.70 -0.79
N VAL A 102 -12.88 -1.61 0.49
CA VAL A 102 -13.73 -1.15 1.60
C VAL A 102 -13.02 -0.04 2.39
N PRO A 103 -13.10 1.22 1.94
CA PRO A 103 -12.53 2.35 2.68
C PRO A 103 -13.42 2.71 3.88
N THR A 104 -12.80 3.02 5.01
CA THR A 104 -13.53 3.48 6.22
C THR A 104 -13.37 4.98 6.46
N ASP A 105 -12.15 5.49 6.33
CA ASP A 105 -11.79 6.90 6.45
C ASP A 105 -10.47 7.12 5.70
N GLY A 106 -10.24 8.34 5.23
CA GLY A 106 -9.09 8.72 4.42
C GLY A 106 -9.45 9.29 3.05
N ASP A 107 -8.57 10.14 2.52
CA ASP A 107 -8.77 10.90 1.31
C ASP A 107 -7.56 10.81 0.36
N ILE A 108 -7.82 11.02 -0.94
CA ILE A 108 -6.78 11.21 -1.95
C ILE A 108 -7.01 12.56 -2.63
N ASP A 109 -6.06 13.48 -2.49
CA ASP A 109 -6.19 14.84 -3.03
C ASP A 109 -6.05 14.85 -4.57
N TYR A 110 -5.08 14.10 -5.10
CA TYR A 110 -4.82 13.99 -6.53
C TYR A 110 -4.58 12.54 -6.95
N MET A 111 -5.31 12.09 -7.98
CA MET A 111 -5.13 10.75 -8.56
C MET A 111 -4.89 10.86 -10.07
N VAL A 112 -3.80 10.26 -10.56
CA VAL A 112 -3.41 10.25 -11.98
C VAL A 112 -3.07 8.83 -12.43
N PRO A 113 -4.03 8.05 -12.94
CA PRO A 113 -3.76 6.72 -13.48
C PRO A 113 -2.99 6.80 -14.80
N THR A 114 -1.94 5.99 -14.95
CA THR A 114 -1.00 6.05 -16.10
C THR A 114 -1.11 4.91 -17.11
N ASP A 115 -1.67 3.76 -16.74
CA ASP A 115 -2.16 2.68 -17.61
C ASP A 115 -3.02 1.73 -16.74
N GLY A 116 -4.12 1.17 -17.28
CA GLY A 116 -4.97 0.18 -16.59
C GLY A 116 -6.44 0.58 -16.31
N ASP A 117 -7.33 -0.40 -16.53
CA ASP A 117 -8.72 -0.42 -16.05
C ASP A 117 -8.69 -0.43 -14.52
N ASN A 118 -8.72 0.74 -13.87
CA ASN A 118 -8.87 0.81 -12.42
C ASN A 118 -10.33 0.47 -12.06
N ASP A 119 -10.72 -0.80 -12.19
CA ASP A 119 -12.10 -1.27 -11.98
C ASP A 119 -12.30 -1.62 -10.50
N TYR A 120 -12.21 -0.60 -9.63
CA TYR A 120 -12.48 -0.78 -8.21
C TYR A 120 -13.95 -1.11 -7.99
N ARG A 121 -14.24 -2.31 -7.49
CA ARG A 121 -15.55 -2.60 -6.91
C ARG A 121 -15.58 -2.11 -5.47
N THR A 122 -16.02 -0.88 -5.29
CA THR A 122 -16.30 -0.35 -3.96
C THR A 122 -17.48 -1.10 -3.33
N LEU A 123 -17.21 -1.85 -2.27
CA LEU A 123 -18.24 -2.41 -1.41
C LEU A 123 -18.59 -1.37 -0.35
N ILE A 124 -19.56 -0.51 -0.66
CA ILE A 124 -20.15 0.38 0.36
C ILE A 124 -21.10 -0.48 1.22
N THR A 125 -20.76 -0.68 2.49
CA THR A 125 -21.64 -1.32 3.49
C THR A 125 -22.18 -0.33 4.49
#